data_AF-A0A535TF72-F1
#
_entry.id   AF-A0A535TF72-F1
#
_cell.length_a   1.000
_cell.length_b   1.000
_cell.length_c   1.000
_cell.angle_alpha   90.00
_cell.angle_beta   90.00
_cell.angle_gamma   90.00
#
_symmetry.space_group_name_H-M   'P 1'
#
loop_
_entity.id
_entity.type
_entity.pdbx_description
1 polymer ?
#
loop_
_entity_poly.entity_id
_entity_poly.type
_entity_poly.pdbx_seq_one_letter_code
_entity_poly.pdbx_strand_id
1 'polypeptide(L)'
;MQQPSAPSHTKFSDDGFWWWDGASWKPAVSPDRLWRWNGQAWAPATQSGGPAAPSGGNVGMAVGITVGVFVLVLILVSIVVTVILLTMGNQIANVFSNVTAALGGG
;
A
#
# COMPACT_ATOMS: atom_id res chain seq x y z
N MET A 1 -12.22 -4.34 -40.73
CA MET A 1 -11.12 -3.36 -40.56
C MET A 1 -9.83 -4.15 -40.58
N GLN A 2 -8.96 -3.88 -41.55
CA GLN A 2 -7.79 -4.71 -41.86
C GLN A 2 -6.81 -4.72 -40.69
N GLN A 3 -6.50 -5.92 -40.20
CA GLN A 3 -5.54 -6.18 -39.13
C GLN A 3 -4.15 -6.16 -39.76
N PRO A 4 -3.29 -5.14 -39.51
CA PRO A 4 -1.96 -5.10 -40.11
C PRO A 4 -1.10 -6.16 -39.42
N SER A 5 -0.65 -7.15 -40.19
CA SER A 5 0.33 -8.15 -39.78
C SER A 5 1.59 -7.45 -39.28
N ALA A 6 1.87 -7.51 -37.98
CA ALA A 6 3.07 -6.88 -37.44
C ALA A 6 4.33 -7.68 -37.81
N PRO A 7 5.40 -7.04 -38.31
CA PRO A 7 6.66 -7.71 -38.59
C PRO A 7 7.32 -8.26 -37.33
N SER A 8 7.98 -9.41 -37.49
CA SER A 8 8.53 -10.28 -36.45
C SER A 8 9.73 -9.73 -35.64
N HIS A 9 10.11 -8.46 -35.86
CA HIS A 9 11.24 -7.81 -35.18
C HIS A 9 10.87 -6.37 -34.83
N THR A 10 10.01 -6.17 -33.83
CA THR A 10 9.70 -4.82 -33.36
C THR A 10 10.90 -4.26 -32.60
N LYS A 11 11.63 -3.34 -33.23
CA LYS A 11 12.64 -2.51 -32.57
C LYS A 11 11.95 -1.30 -31.93
N PHE A 12 12.19 -1.07 -30.64
CA PHE A 12 11.75 0.14 -29.95
C PHE A 12 12.83 1.22 -30.00
N SER A 13 12.41 2.49 -29.92
CA SER A 13 13.31 3.63 -29.68
C SER A 13 13.86 3.55 -28.25
N ASP A 14 15.01 4.18 -27.99
CA ASP A 14 15.69 4.13 -26.70
C ASP A 14 14.82 4.70 -25.55
N ASP A 15 13.96 5.65 -25.88
CA ASP A 15 12.97 6.25 -24.98
C ASP A 15 11.71 5.37 -24.78
N GLY A 16 11.54 4.32 -25.56
CA GLY A 16 10.43 3.37 -25.47
C GLY A 16 9.05 3.92 -25.87
N PHE A 17 8.98 5.14 -26.43
CA PHE A 17 7.73 5.77 -26.88
C PHE A 17 7.36 5.45 -28.33
N TRP A 18 8.32 4.95 -29.11
CA TRP A 18 8.15 4.66 -30.52
C TRP A 18 8.60 3.24 -30.84
N TRP A 19 7.93 2.61 -31.80
CA TRP A 19 8.32 1.34 -32.38
C TRP A 19 8.49 1.47 -33.88
N TRP A 20 9.43 0.72 -34.43
CA TRP A 20 9.71 0.68 -35.86
C TRP A 20 8.86 -0.39 -36.54
N ASP A 21 8.07 0.01 -37.53
CA ASP A 21 7.21 -0.91 -38.29
C ASP A 21 7.85 -1.49 -39.55
N GLY A 22 9.14 -1.21 -39.78
CA GLY A 22 9.87 -1.61 -40.99
C GLY A 22 10.06 -0.45 -41.99
N ALA A 23 9.20 0.57 -41.94
CA ALA A 23 9.25 1.72 -42.86
C ALA A 23 9.23 3.08 -42.13
N SER A 24 8.59 3.15 -40.97
CA SER A 24 8.36 4.38 -40.23
C SER A 24 8.31 4.14 -38.72
N TRP A 25 8.59 5.21 -37.96
CA TRP A 25 8.40 5.21 -36.51
C TRP A 25 6.92 5.45 -36.19
N LYS A 26 6.31 4.52 -35.45
CA LYS A 26 4.94 4.63 -34.96
C LYS A 26 4.88 4.76 -33.44
N PRO A 27 3.90 5.49 -32.89
CA PRO A 27 3.74 5.59 -31.44
C PRO A 27 3.53 4.20 -30.85
N ALA A 28 4.24 3.91 -29.76
CA ALA A 28 4.07 2.68 -28.98
C ALA A 28 2.92 2.79 -27.98
N VAL A 29 2.28 3.95 -27.87
CA VAL A 29 1.17 4.21 -26.95
C VAL A 29 0.00 4.78 -27.74
N SER A 30 -1.21 4.37 -27.40
CA SER A 30 -2.43 4.92 -27.99
C SER A 30 -2.66 6.38 -27.57
N PRO A 31 -3.36 7.20 -28.37
CA PRO A 31 -3.62 8.61 -28.03
C PRO A 31 -4.33 8.81 -26.67
N ASP A 32 -5.21 7.87 -26.29
CA ASP A 32 -5.94 7.82 -25.02
C ASP A 32 -5.12 7.24 -23.85
N ARG A 33 -3.88 6.79 -24.11
CA ARG A 33 -2.96 6.15 -23.15
C ARG A 33 -3.48 4.86 -22.49
N LEU A 34 -4.53 4.25 -23.04
CA LEU A 34 -5.07 2.99 -22.52
C LEU A 34 -4.35 1.75 -23.04
N TRP A 35 -3.63 1.86 -24.16
CA TRP A 35 -2.99 0.73 -24.84
C TRP A 35 -1.52 1.02 -25.14
N ARG A 36 -0.68 -0.01 -25.01
CA ARG A 36 0.73 0.02 -25.36
C ARG A 36 1.08 -1.14 -26.29
N TRP A 37 1.85 -0.86 -27.33
CA TRP A 37 2.40 -1.86 -28.24
C TRP A 37 3.49 -2.67 -27.53
N ASN A 38 3.33 -3.99 -27.45
CA ASN A 38 4.30 -4.88 -26.80
C ASN A 38 5.27 -5.54 -27.79
N GLY A 39 5.22 -5.17 -29.07
CA GLY A 39 6.04 -5.77 -30.12
C GLY A 39 5.35 -6.88 -30.92
N GLN A 40 4.18 -7.35 -30.47
CA GLN A 40 3.36 -8.36 -31.15
C GLN A 40 1.90 -7.90 -31.30
N ALA A 41 1.34 -7.26 -30.27
CA ALA A 41 -0.01 -6.75 -30.23
C ALA A 41 -0.14 -5.50 -29.34
N TRP A 42 -1.26 -4.80 -29.47
CA TRP A 42 -1.67 -3.78 -28.51
C TRP A 42 -2.15 -4.46 -27.23
N ALA A 43 -1.46 -4.22 -26.12
CA ALA A 43 -1.82 -4.68 -24.80
C ALA A 43 -2.28 -3.50 -23.92
N PRO A 44 -3.11 -3.70 -22.89
CA PRO A 44 -3.48 -2.62 -21.98
C PRO A 44 -2.24 -1.99 -21.36
N ALA A 45 -2.19 -0.65 -21.33
CA ALA A 45 -1.10 0.10 -20.73
C ALA A 45 -1.17 0.00 -19.20
N THR A 46 -0.84 -1.17 -18.64
CA THR A 46 -0.54 -1.29 -17.22
C THR A 46 0.61 -0.34 -16.94
N GLN A 47 0.38 0.69 -16.13
CA GLN A 47 1.32 1.76 -15.78
C GLN A 47 2.70 1.19 -15.44
N SER A 48 3.56 1.09 -16.44
CA SER A 48 4.94 0.64 -16.30
C SER A 48 5.75 1.89 -16.00
N GLY A 49 5.63 2.40 -14.77
CA GLY A 49 6.17 3.70 -14.39
C GLY A 49 6.22 3.98 -12.88
N GLY A 50 6.26 2.94 -12.04
CA GLY A 50 6.60 3.02 -10.62
C GLY A 50 7.49 1.83 -10.25
N PRO A 51 8.31 1.91 -9.17
CA PRO A 51 9.14 0.78 -8.75
C PRO A 51 8.26 -0.45 -8.69
N ALA A 52 8.66 -1.50 -9.42
CA ALA A 52 7.93 -2.74 -9.66
C ALA A 52 6.69 -2.86 -8.77
N ALA A 53 5.54 -2.39 -9.24
CA ALA A 53 4.29 -2.68 -8.56
C ALA A 53 4.24 -4.21 -8.49
N PRO A 54 4.19 -4.82 -7.29
CA PRO A 54 4.33 -6.26 -7.18
C PRO A 54 3.28 -6.89 -8.07
N SER A 55 3.76 -7.69 -9.03
CA SER A 55 2.98 -8.53 -9.90
C SER A 55 1.87 -9.21 -9.09
N GLY A 56 0.62 -8.76 -9.27
CA GLY A 56 -0.62 -9.48 -8.94
C GLY A 56 -0.57 -10.44 -7.74
N GLY A 57 0.03 -10.03 -6.64
CA GLY A 57 0.31 -10.90 -5.51
C GLY A 57 -0.04 -10.18 -4.22
N ASN A 58 -1.13 -10.61 -3.58
CA ASN A 58 -1.37 -10.37 -2.16
C ASN A 58 -1.78 -8.94 -1.73
N VAL A 59 -2.50 -8.17 -2.55
CA VAL A 59 -3.10 -6.88 -2.10
C VAL A 59 -4.01 -7.09 -0.86
N GLY A 60 -4.74 -8.21 -0.80
CA GLY A 60 -5.52 -8.60 0.38
C GLY A 60 -4.68 -8.94 1.63
N MET A 61 -3.45 -9.44 1.45
CA MET A 61 -2.57 -9.79 2.56
C MET A 61 -1.85 -8.55 3.12
N ALA A 62 -1.42 -7.62 2.25
CA ALA A 62 -0.80 -6.37 2.69
C ALA A 62 -1.78 -5.50 3.49
N VAL A 63 -3.02 -5.35 3.01
CA VAL A 63 -4.07 -4.64 3.75
C VAL A 63 -4.43 -5.38 5.04
N GLY A 64 -4.53 -6.71 5.02
CA GLY A 64 -4.80 -7.53 6.20
C GLY A 64 -3.72 -7.40 7.29
N ILE A 65 -2.45 -7.34 6.91
CA ILE A 65 -1.33 -7.13 7.85
C ILE A 65 -1.40 -5.72 8.45
N THR A 66 -1.61 -4.68 7.64
CA THR A 66 -1.70 -3.30 8.16
C THR A 66 -2.88 -3.13 9.12
N VAL A 67 -4.06 -3.65 8.75
CA VAL A 67 -5.26 -3.59 9.62
C VAL A 67 -5.06 -4.43 10.88
N GLY A 68 -4.50 -5.64 10.76
CA GLY A 68 -4.23 -6.51 11.90
C GLY A 68 -3.25 -5.88 12.89
N VAL A 69 -2.16 -5.28 12.40
CA VAL A 69 -1.19 -4.55 13.23
C VAL A 69 -1.84 -3.35 13.89
N PHE A 70 -2.66 -2.58 13.16
CA PHE A 70 -3.35 -1.43 13.73
C PHE A 70 -4.30 -1.83 14.86
N VAL A 71 -5.12 -2.88 14.67
CA VAL A 71 -6.01 -3.41 15.71
C VAL A 71 -5.21 -3.93 16.91
N LEU A 72 -4.10 -4.63 16.68
CA LEU A 72 -3.23 -5.12 17.74
C LEU A 72 -2.63 -3.98 18.56
N VAL A 73 -2.19 -2.90 17.92
CA VAL A 73 -1.70 -1.69 18.60
C VAL A 73 -2.81 -1.05 19.44
N LEU A 74 -4.04 -0.93 18.92
CA LEU A 74 -5.16 -0.38 19.69
C LEU A 74 -5.47 -1.22 20.93
N ILE A 75 -5.43 -2.55 20.82
CA ILE A 75 -5.61 -3.46 21.95
C ILE A 75 -4.50 -3.27 22.98
N LEU A 76 -3.23 -3.24 22.54
CA LEU A 76 -2.09 -3.01 23.44
C LEU A 76 -2.19 -1.68 24.18
N VAL A 77 -2.51 -0.61 23.47
CA VAL A 77 -2.71 0.72 24.07
C VAL A 77 -3.85 0.69 25.08
N SER A 78 -4.98 0.06 24.76
CA SER A 78 -6.11 -0.07 25.69
C SER A 78 -5.73 -0.81 26.97
N ILE A 79 -4.95 -1.89 26.86
CA ILE A 79 -4.47 -2.65 28.03
C ILE A 79 -3.55 -1.78 28.88
N VAL A 80 -2.58 -1.11 28.27
CA VAL A 80 -1.63 -0.23 28.99
C VAL A 80 -2.38 0.88 29.72
N VAL A 81 -3.34 1.53 29.07
CA VAL A 81 -4.17 2.57 29.69
C VAL A 81 -4.95 2.01 30.88
N THR A 82 -5.57 0.86 30.72
CA THR A 82 -6.33 0.20 31.81
C THR A 82 -5.44 -0.10 33.01
N VAL A 83 -4.25 -0.67 32.78
CA VAL A 83 -3.28 -0.97 33.84
C VAL A 83 -2.82 0.30 34.53
N ILE A 84 -2.52 1.37 33.80
CA ILE A 84 -2.13 2.66 34.40
C ILE A 84 -3.26 3.19 35.28
N LEU A 85 -4.49 3.24 34.77
CA LEU A 85 -5.63 3.74 35.53
C LEU A 85 -5.87 2.92 36.81
N LEU A 86 -5.76 1.59 36.74
CA LEU A 86 -5.90 0.72 37.91
C LEU A 86 -4.77 0.92 38.92
N THR A 87 -3.52 1.00 38.44
CA THR A 87 -2.36 1.15 39.32
C THR A 87 -2.37 2.50 40.02
N MET A 88 -2.63 3.58 39.28
CA MET A 88 -2.74 4.94 39.83
C MET A 88 -3.98 5.08 40.72
N GLY A 89 -5.12 4.49 40.35
CA GLY A 89 -6.32 4.46 41.19
C GLY A 89 -6.07 3.77 42.53
N ASN A 90 -5.33 2.67 42.54
CA ASN A 90 -4.98 1.95 43.76
C ASN A 90 -4.02 2.77 44.65
N GLN A 91 -3.06 3.48 44.05
CA GLN A 91 -2.19 4.40 44.79
C GLN A 91 -2.99 5.54 45.46
N ILE A 92 -3.95 6.12 44.73
CA ILE A 92 -4.83 7.17 45.25
C ILE A 92 -5.68 6.66 46.43
N ALA A 93 -6.22 5.44 46.33
CA ALA A 93 -6.98 4.82 47.42
C ALA A 93 -6.14 4.67 48.71
N ASN A 94 -4.89 4.24 48.57
CA ASN A 94 -3.97 4.12 49.70
C ASN A 94 -3.64 5.48 50.34
N VAL A 95 -3.50 6.54 49.53
CA VAL A 95 -3.30 7.91 50.03
C VAL A 95 -4.50 8.38 50.85
N PHE A 96 -5.72 8.18 50.35
CA PHE A 96 -6.92 8.55 51.09
C PHE A 96 -7.09 7.76 52.39
N SER A 97 -6.75 6.47 52.38
CA SER A 97 -6.72 5.64 53.59
C SER A 97 -5.76 6.20 54.63
N ASN A 98 -4.54 6.58 54.22
CA ASN A 98 -3.53 7.14 55.13
C ASN A 98 -3.96 8.50 55.70
N VAL A 99 -4.55 9.37 54.88
CA VAL A 99 -5.06 10.68 55.33
C VAL A 99 -6.21 10.50 56.32
N THR A 100 -7.14 9.59 56.04
CA THR A 100 -8.26 9.30 56.95
C THR A 100 -7.77 8.71 58.27
N ALA A 101 -6.79 7.81 58.24
CA ALA A 101 -6.17 7.27 59.45
C ALA A 101 -5.44 8.35 60.26
N ALA A 102 -4.74 9.27 59.60
CA ALA A 102 -4.06 10.39 60.25
C ALA A 102 -5.02 11.41 60.87
N LEU A 103 -6.21 11.59 60.27
CA LEU A 103 -7.23 12.54 60.75
C LEU A 103 -8.21 11.94 61.77
N GLY A 104 -8.48 10.63 61.71
CA GLY A 104 -9.42 9.93 62.59
C GLY A 104 -8.77 9.11 63.71
N GLY A 105 -7.46 8.93 63.68
CA GLY A 105 -6.67 8.24 64.72
C GLY A 105 -6.09 9.16 65.80
N GLY A 106 -6.55 10.42 65.87
CA GLY A 106 -6.19 11.42 66.89
C GLY A 106 -7.34 11.73 67.82
#